data_AF-A0A1H8D221-F1
#
_entry.id   AF-A0A1H8D221-F1
#
_cell.length_a   1.000
_cell.length_b   1.000
_cell.length_c   1.000
_cell.angle_alpha   90.00
_cell.angle_beta   90.00
_cell.angle_gamma   90.00
#
_symmetry.space_group_name_H-M   'P 1'
#
loop_
_entity.id
_entity.type
_entity.pdbx_description
1 polymer ?
#
loop_
_entity_poly.entity_id
_entity_poly.type
_entity_poly.pdbx_seq_one_letter_code
_entity_poly.pdbx_strand_id
1 'polypeptide(L)'
;MSKKGVSKVSGNISPVVGEKQVYHIIEWYADTSVSERNLADVTWELFKKRKNGQFTSTNIKKKGVGEFTFGETAWKHTYRLEAYLYKPEGGGLIITPKPSTVPKINKVELYYVDDTKGSTFSFMEKLRAKAYCVNLAGKEIIFNRRR
;
A
#
# COMPACT_ATOMS: atom_id res chain seq x y z
N MET A 1 19.30 -7.37 -25.01
CA MET A 1 17.84 -7.18 -25.26
C MET A 1 17.51 -5.74 -24.96
N SER A 2 16.88 -5.04 -25.90
CA SER A 2 16.34 -3.69 -25.66
C SER A 2 15.26 -3.71 -24.59
N LYS A 3 15.24 -2.68 -23.74
CA LYS A 3 14.20 -2.47 -22.73
C LYS A 3 12.92 -2.00 -23.43
N LYS A 4 11.78 -2.58 -23.07
CA LYS A 4 10.47 -2.32 -23.69
C LYS A 4 9.41 -2.17 -22.61
N GLY A 5 8.70 -1.05 -22.65
CA GLY A 5 7.68 -0.66 -21.67
C GLY A 5 7.97 0.70 -21.06
N VAL A 6 7.71 0.83 -19.77
CA VAL A 6 7.79 2.10 -19.05
C VAL A 6 9.22 2.36 -18.58
N SER A 7 9.75 3.53 -18.92
CA SER A 7 11.08 3.97 -18.50
C SER A 7 11.03 4.71 -17.17
N LYS A 8 10.01 5.57 -16.98
CA LYS A 8 9.93 6.44 -15.80
C LYS A 8 8.49 6.66 -15.35
N VAL A 9 8.32 6.64 -14.04
CA VAL A 9 7.06 6.95 -13.36
C VAL A 9 7.27 8.09 -12.36
N SER A 10 6.23 8.87 -12.11
CA SER A 10 6.21 9.98 -11.16
C SER A 10 5.09 9.83 -10.15
N GLY A 11 5.29 10.41 -8.98
CA GLY A 11 4.28 10.53 -7.94
C GLY A 11 4.93 10.90 -6.61
N ASN A 12 4.17 10.75 -5.54
CA ASN A 12 4.65 11.08 -4.20
C ASN A 12 5.70 10.06 -3.72
N ILE A 13 6.95 10.49 -3.57
CA ILE A 13 8.04 9.64 -3.06
C ILE A 13 8.05 9.49 -1.53
N SER A 14 7.26 10.29 -0.83
CA SER A 14 7.15 10.28 0.63
C SER A 14 5.69 10.30 1.09
N PRO A 15 4.90 9.30 0.68
CA PRO A 15 3.49 9.25 0.97
C PRO A 15 3.24 8.99 2.44
N VAL A 16 2.19 9.59 2.97
CA VAL A 16 1.74 9.34 4.33
C VAL A 16 1.04 7.98 4.40
N VAL A 17 1.40 7.14 5.38
CA VAL A 17 0.76 5.82 5.55
C VAL A 17 -0.76 5.97 5.78
N GLY A 18 -1.53 5.07 5.16
CA GLY A 18 -2.99 5.09 5.21
C GLY A 18 -3.66 6.02 4.20
N GLU A 19 -2.92 6.86 3.47
CA GLU A 19 -3.45 7.67 2.37
C GLU A 19 -3.35 6.94 1.03
N LYS A 20 -4.39 7.09 0.21
CA LYS A 20 -4.40 6.63 -1.17
C LYS A 20 -3.53 7.57 -2.02
N GLN A 21 -2.60 6.99 -2.77
CA GLN A 21 -1.68 7.73 -3.65
C GLN A 21 -1.88 7.26 -5.09
N VAL A 22 -1.76 8.19 -6.02
CA VAL A 22 -1.87 7.93 -7.46
C VAL A 22 -0.52 8.23 -8.10
N TYR A 23 -0.04 7.29 -8.90
CA TYR A 23 1.21 7.38 -9.64
C TYR A 23 0.93 7.38 -11.14
N HIS A 24 1.81 8.06 -11.89
CA HIS A 24 1.64 8.27 -13.32
C HIS A 24 2.89 7.84 -14.08
N ILE A 25 2.70 7.34 -15.30
CA ILE A 25 3.78 7.06 -16.23
C ILE A 25 4.10 8.35 -16.95
N ILE A 26 5.38 8.74 -16.93
CA ILE A 26 5.84 9.98 -17.57
C ILE A 26 6.75 9.71 -18.77
N GLU A 27 7.31 8.51 -18.87
CA GLU A 27 8.25 8.19 -19.94
C GLU A 27 8.23 6.69 -20.28
N TRP A 28 8.35 6.40 -21.57
CA TRP A 28 8.44 5.06 -22.13
C TRP A 28 9.81 4.87 -22.77
N TYR A 29 10.31 3.64 -22.83
CA TYR A 29 11.54 3.38 -23.58
C TYR A 29 11.33 3.65 -25.06
N ALA A 30 12.39 4.12 -25.74
CA ALA A 30 12.36 4.44 -27.17
C ALA A 30 11.91 3.24 -28.04
N ASP A 31 12.27 2.03 -27.62
CA ASP A 31 11.92 0.78 -28.31
C ASP A 31 10.47 0.30 -28.06
N THR A 32 9.68 1.08 -27.30
CA THR A 32 8.26 0.81 -27.05
C THR A 32 7.42 1.51 -28.12
N SER A 33 6.80 0.72 -28.99
CA SER A 33 5.96 1.24 -30.08
C SER A 33 4.76 2.01 -29.52
N VAL A 34 4.29 3.03 -30.23
CA VAL A 34 3.15 3.86 -29.77
C VAL A 34 1.89 3.02 -29.59
N SER A 35 1.69 2.00 -30.43
CA SER A 35 0.59 1.02 -30.33
C SER A 35 0.63 0.18 -29.05
N GLU A 36 1.81 -0.04 -28.47
CA GLU A 36 1.98 -0.81 -27.22
C GLU A 36 1.85 0.07 -25.97
N ARG A 37 1.82 1.40 -26.09
CA ARG A 37 1.72 2.35 -24.96
C ARG A 37 0.30 2.45 -24.42
N ASN A 38 -0.30 1.31 -24.11
CA ASN A 38 -1.60 1.25 -23.48
C ASN A 38 -1.45 1.25 -21.95
N LEU A 39 -1.93 2.30 -21.29
CA LEU A 39 -1.91 2.41 -19.83
C LEU A 39 -2.64 1.26 -19.14
N ALA A 40 -3.70 0.73 -19.75
CA ALA A 40 -4.49 -0.39 -19.21
C ALA A 40 -3.70 -1.71 -19.19
N ASP A 41 -2.69 -1.85 -20.05
CA ASP A 41 -1.87 -3.06 -20.13
C ASP A 41 -0.65 -3.01 -19.20
N VAL A 42 -0.37 -1.86 -18.61
CA VAL A 42 0.76 -1.70 -17.71
C VAL A 42 0.50 -2.38 -16.38
N THR A 43 1.43 -3.23 -15.98
CA THR A 43 1.49 -3.80 -14.65
C THR A 43 2.31 -2.90 -13.74
N TRP A 44 1.68 -2.46 -12.66
CA TRP A 44 2.32 -1.78 -11.55
C TRP A 44 2.64 -2.79 -10.47
N GLU A 45 3.89 -2.87 -10.04
CA GLU A 45 4.33 -3.79 -9.00
C GLU A 45 5.17 -3.08 -7.94
N LEU A 46 4.90 -3.42 -6.68
CA LEU A 46 5.62 -2.87 -5.55
C LEU A 46 6.70 -3.86 -5.07
N PHE A 47 7.93 -3.37 -4.98
CA PHE A 47 9.07 -4.11 -4.44
C PHE A 47 9.48 -3.52 -3.10
N LYS A 48 9.87 -4.37 -2.15
CA LYS A 48 10.35 -3.97 -0.83
C LYS A 48 11.86 -4.13 -0.74
N LYS A 49 12.55 -3.10 -0.24
CA LYS A 49 13.98 -3.16 0.08
C LYS A 49 14.21 -4.09 1.28
N ARG A 50 15.09 -5.07 1.11
CA ARG A 50 15.53 -6.00 2.15
C ARG A 50 16.75 -5.46 2.89
N LYS A 51 17.11 -6.10 4.01
CA LYS A 51 18.30 -5.73 4.81
C LYS A 51 19.60 -5.80 4.00
N ASN A 52 19.68 -6.68 3.01
CA ASN A 52 20.80 -6.82 2.08
C ASN A 52 20.83 -5.75 0.97
N GLY A 53 19.94 -4.75 1.02
CA GLY A 53 19.85 -3.68 0.03
C GLY A 53 19.09 -4.04 -1.26
N GLN A 54 18.79 -5.32 -1.49
CA GLN A 54 18.08 -5.76 -2.69
C GLN A 54 16.57 -5.49 -2.59
N PHE A 55 15.96 -5.19 -3.74
CA PHE A 55 14.52 -5.06 -3.88
C PHE A 55 13.92 -6.40 -4.29
N THR A 56 13.03 -6.93 -3.46
CA THR A 56 12.27 -8.16 -3.76
C THR A 56 10.80 -7.82 -3.96
N SER A 57 10.11 -8.53 -4.86
CA SER A 57 8.68 -8.33 -5.05
C SER A 57 7.90 -8.53 -3.74
N THR A 58 6.89 -7.69 -3.54
CA THR A 58 5.89 -7.87 -2.47
C THR A 58 4.70 -8.72 -2.92
N ASN A 59 4.68 -9.16 -4.18
CA ASN A 59 3.54 -9.75 -4.90
C ASN A 59 2.32 -8.82 -5.03
N ILE A 60 2.43 -7.56 -4.57
CA ILE A 60 1.40 -6.54 -4.76
C ILE A 60 1.55 -5.98 -6.17
N LYS A 61 0.72 -6.49 -7.09
CA LYS A 61 0.67 -6.06 -8.48
C LYS A 61 -0.75 -5.64 -8.88
N LYS A 62 -0.83 -4.59 -9.71
CA LYS A 62 -2.09 -4.05 -10.25
C LYS A 62 -1.91 -3.81 -11.74
N LYS A 63 -2.86 -4.29 -12.55
CA LYS A 63 -2.86 -4.02 -13.99
C LYS A 63 -3.72 -2.80 -14.28
N GLY A 64 -3.20 -1.84 -15.03
CA GLY A 64 -3.88 -0.60 -15.42
C GLY A 64 -4.10 0.44 -14.32
N VAL A 65 -3.84 0.10 -13.05
CA VAL A 65 -4.19 0.94 -11.90
C VAL A 65 -2.93 1.33 -11.11
N GLY A 66 -2.50 2.58 -11.27
CA GLY A 66 -1.36 3.18 -10.56
C GLY A 66 -1.68 3.67 -9.15
N GLU A 67 -2.68 3.10 -8.48
CA GLU A 67 -3.13 3.55 -7.17
C GLU A 67 -2.59 2.65 -6.05
N PHE A 68 -1.95 3.23 -5.04
CA PHE A 68 -1.37 2.48 -3.93
C PHE A 68 -1.68 3.13 -2.58
N THR A 69 -1.93 2.29 -1.58
CA THR A 69 -2.07 2.70 -0.19
C THR A 69 -1.04 1.96 0.62
N PHE A 70 -0.23 2.69 1.38
CA PHE A 70 0.83 2.11 2.20
C PHE A 70 0.29 1.80 3.61
N GLY A 71 0.48 0.56 4.05
CA GLY A 71 0.06 0.11 5.38
C GLY A 71 0.89 0.75 6.51
N GLU A 72 0.44 0.59 7.75
CA GLU A 72 1.02 1.24 8.93
C GLU A 72 2.48 0.91 9.20
N THR A 73 2.95 -0.29 8.85
CA THR A 73 4.35 -0.68 9.05
C THR A 73 5.24 -0.28 7.86
N ALA A 74 4.67 0.28 6.80
CA ALA A 74 5.38 0.61 5.58
C ALA A 74 6.38 1.76 5.78
N TRP A 75 6.14 2.70 6.70
CA TRP A 75 7.08 3.80 6.95
C TRP A 75 8.47 3.34 7.44
N LYS A 76 8.56 2.12 8.00
CA LYS A 76 9.83 1.52 8.43
C LYS A 76 10.64 0.94 7.26
N HIS A 77 10.12 1.02 6.05
CA HIS A 77 10.66 0.33 4.89
C HIS A 77 10.73 1.24 3.67
N THR A 78 11.67 0.94 2.79
CA THR A 78 11.77 1.58 1.47
C THR A 78 11.19 0.64 0.42
N TYR A 79 10.43 1.22 -0.50
CA TYR A 79 9.81 0.51 -1.60
C TYR A 79 10.33 1.04 -2.94
N ARG A 80 10.25 0.21 -3.96
CA ARG A 80 10.43 0.60 -5.36
C ARG A 80 9.15 0.27 -6.09
N LEU A 81 8.50 1.27 -6.64
CA LEU A 81 7.35 1.10 -7.51
C LEU A 81 7.84 1.02 -8.95
N GLU A 82 7.60 -0.11 -9.58
CA GLU A 82 7.89 -0.31 -11.00
C GLU A 82 6.57 -0.39 -11.77
N ALA A 83 6.60 0.13 -12.98
CA ALA A 83 5.55 -0.06 -13.97
C ALA A 83 6.22 -0.71 -15.19
N TYR A 84 5.58 -1.70 -15.79
CA TYR A 84 6.13 -2.40 -16.96
C TYR A 84 5.02 -3.07 -17.78
N LEU A 85 5.28 -3.35 -19.07
CA LEU A 85 4.34 -4.07 -19.94
C LEU A 85 4.53 -5.59 -19.84
N TYR A 86 5.78 -6.06 -19.91
CA TYR A 86 6.09 -7.49 -19.99
C TYR A 86 6.72 -8.03 -18.71
N LYS A 87 7.84 -7.44 -18.29
CA LYS A 87 8.62 -7.86 -17.12
C LYS A 87 9.21 -6.65 -16.40
N PRO A 88 9.47 -6.73 -15.08
CA PRO A 88 10.14 -5.67 -14.35
C PRO A 88 11.56 -5.47 -14.91
N GLU A 89 11.88 -4.22 -15.22
CA GLU A 89 13.14 -3.83 -15.87
C GLU A 89 14.13 -3.19 -14.88
N GLY A 90 13.77 -3.15 -13.59
CA GLY A 90 14.60 -2.67 -12.49
C GLY A 90 14.69 -1.15 -12.37
N GLY A 91 14.06 -0.42 -13.31
CA GLY A 91 13.79 1.00 -13.23
C GLY A 91 12.48 1.25 -12.48
N GLY A 92 12.41 2.32 -11.69
CA GLY A 92 11.20 2.63 -10.93
C GLY A 92 11.39 3.78 -9.97
N LEU A 93 10.30 4.17 -9.31
CA LEU A 93 10.29 5.24 -8.33
C LEU A 93 10.58 4.68 -6.94
N ILE A 94 11.62 5.20 -6.29
CA ILE A 94 11.93 4.86 -4.89
C ILE A 94 11.00 5.65 -3.98
N ILE A 95 10.28 4.94 -3.13
CA ILE A 95 9.26 5.49 -2.24
C ILE A 95 9.64 5.15 -0.79
N THR A 96 9.68 6.16 0.06
CA THR A 96 9.91 6.02 1.50
C THR A 96 8.71 6.62 2.23
N PRO A 97 7.70 5.81 2.58
CA PRO A 97 6.51 6.32 3.25
C PRO A 97 6.85 7.00 4.57
N LYS A 98 6.08 8.03 4.91
CA LYS A 98 6.17 8.73 6.19
C LYS A 98 5.08 8.22 7.14
N PRO A 99 5.34 8.15 8.45
CA PRO A 99 4.27 7.93 9.41
C PRO A 99 3.22 9.04 9.25
N SER A 100 1.94 8.72 9.43
CA SER A 100 0.94 9.79 9.52
C SER A 100 1.05 10.41 10.91
N THR A 101 1.00 11.73 10.91
CA THR A 101 1.02 12.56 12.12
C THR A 101 -0.33 12.58 12.84
N VAL A 102 -1.39 12.10 12.19
CA VAL A 102 -2.73 12.07 12.76
C VAL A 102 -3.03 10.65 13.26
N PRO A 103 -2.86 10.37 14.56
CA PRO A 103 -3.32 9.12 15.14
C PRO A 103 -4.83 9.00 14.97
N LYS A 104 -5.30 7.88 14.42
CA LYS A 104 -6.75 7.65 14.26
C LYS A 104 -7.11 6.17 14.41
N ILE A 105 -8.31 5.93 14.91
CA ILE A 105 -8.96 4.63 14.88
C ILE A 105 -9.76 4.57 13.58
N ASN A 106 -9.38 3.69 12.64
CA ASN A 106 -10.07 3.55 11.35
C ASN A 106 -11.46 2.93 11.53
N LYS A 107 -11.54 1.84 12.29
CA LYS A 107 -12.78 1.15 12.62
C LYS A 107 -12.62 0.34 13.89
N VAL A 108 -13.74 0.07 14.54
CA VAL A 108 -13.85 -0.84 15.67
C VAL A 108 -14.84 -1.93 15.26
N GLU A 109 -14.41 -3.18 15.31
CA GLU A 109 -15.28 -4.33 15.04
C GLU A 109 -15.49 -5.12 16.33
N LEU A 110 -16.73 -5.55 16.54
CA LEU A 110 -17.11 -6.38 17.69
C LEU A 110 -17.13 -7.85 17.26
N TYR A 111 -16.47 -8.68 18.06
CA TYR A 111 -16.38 -10.12 17.91
C TYR A 111 -16.97 -10.79 19.15
N TYR A 112 -17.39 -12.04 19.00
CA TYR A 112 -17.61 -12.91 20.16
C TYR A 112 -16.27 -13.27 20.81
N VAL A 113 -16.31 -13.84 22.02
CA VAL A 113 -15.10 -14.20 22.77
C VAL A 113 -14.23 -15.23 22.04
N ASP A 114 -14.85 -16.04 21.18
CA ASP A 114 -14.21 -17.06 20.33
C ASP A 114 -13.62 -16.49 19.03
N ASP A 115 -13.53 -15.17 18.89
CA ASP A 115 -13.05 -14.45 17.70
C ASP A 115 -13.90 -14.62 16.43
N THR A 116 -15.12 -15.14 16.53
CA THR A 116 -16.09 -15.11 15.42
C THR A 116 -16.72 -13.73 15.26
N LYS A 117 -16.98 -13.32 14.02
CA LYS A 117 -17.52 -11.99 13.71
C LYS A 117 -18.98 -11.92 14.16
N GLY A 118 -19.28 -11.02 15.09
CA GLY A 118 -20.64 -10.85 15.60
C GLY A 118 -21.53 -10.10 14.62
N SER A 119 -22.74 -10.60 14.41
CA SER A 119 -23.80 -9.98 13.61
C SER A 119 -24.97 -9.48 14.45
N THR A 120 -25.27 -10.16 15.56
CA THR A 120 -26.34 -9.83 16.50
C THR A 120 -25.82 -10.01 17.92
N PHE A 121 -25.99 -9.01 18.79
CA PHE A 121 -25.43 -9.02 20.14
C PHE A 121 -26.52 -9.03 21.20
N SER A 122 -26.40 -9.91 22.20
CA SER A 122 -27.24 -9.90 23.41
C SER A 122 -26.56 -9.12 24.54
N PHE A 123 -27.35 -8.46 25.39
CA PHE A 123 -26.84 -7.76 26.58
C PHE A 123 -26.12 -8.68 27.58
N MET A 124 -26.36 -9.99 27.51
CA MET A 124 -25.74 -11.00 28.38
C MET A 124 -24.43 -11.55 27.81
N GLU A 125 -24.07 -11.19 26.58
CA GLU A 125 -22.89 -11.72 25.90
C GLU A 125 -21.63 -10.90 26.20
N LYS A 126 -20.51 -11.60 26.36
CA LYS A 126 -19.19 -10.98 26.41
C LYS A 126 -18.70 -10.78 24.98
N LEU A 127 -18.27 -9.56 24.66
CA LEU A 127 -17.76 -9.19 23.35
C LEU A 127 -16.29 -8.80 23.42
N ARG A 128 -15.58 -9.02 22.33
CA ARG A 128 -14.20 -8.55 22.12
C ARG A 128 -14.21 -7.44 21.07
N ALA A 129 -13.82 -6.25 21.46
CA ALA A 129 -13.64 -5.13 20.53
C ALA A 129 -12.24 -5.16 19.92
N LYS A 130 -12.15 -5.20 18.58
CA LYS A 130 -10.90 -5.06 17.83
C LYS A 130 -10.86 -3.69 17.18
N ALA A 131 -9.91 -2.88 17.61
CA ALA A 131 -9.65 -1.54 17.07
C ALA A 131 -8.58 -1.61 15.99
N TYR A 132 -8.90 -1.14 14.78
CA TYR A 132 -7.94 -1.01 13.69
C TYR A 132 -7.39 0.42 13.70
N CYS A 133 -6.13 0.59 14.06
CA CYS A 133 -5.60 1.87 14.51
C CYS A 133 -4.35 2.29 13.74
N VAL A 134 -4.40 3.47 13.12
CA VAL A 134 -3.30 4.03 12.34
C VAL A 134 -2.49 4.99 13.20
N ASN A 135 -1.16 4.80 13.23
CA ASN A 135 -0.19 5.62 13.98
C ASN A 135 -0.47 5.75 15.48
N LEU A 136 -1.03 4.70 16.07
CA LEU A 136 -1.23 4.54 17.52
C LEU A 136 -0.32 3.45 18.14
N ALA A 137 0.71 3.00 17.42
CA ALA A 137 1.65 2.01 17.94
C ALA A 137 2.37 2.55 19.19
N GLY A 138 2.28 1.82 20.31
CA GLY A 138 2.84 2.23 21.60
C GLY A 138 2.06 3.35 22.32
N LYS A 139 0.88 3.73 21.81
CA LYS A 139 -0.04 4.66 22.48
C LYS A 139 -1.16 3.87 23.19
N GLU A 140 -1.62 4.38 24.32
CA GLU A 140 -2.78 3.81 25.01
C GLU A 140 -4.08 4.20 24.30
N ILE A 141 -5.03 3.26 24.26
CA ILE A 141 -6.36 3.46 23.70
C ILE A 141 -7.37 3.19 24.82
N ILE A 142 -8.25 4.16 25.08
CA ILE A 142 -9.29 4.05 26.11
C ILE A 142 -10.65 4.01 25.43
N PHE A 143 -11.40 2.94 25.66
CA PHE A 143 -12.80 2.83 25.26
C PHE A 143 -13.70 3.37 26.37
N ASN A 144 -14.23 4.58 26.20
CA ASN A 144 -15.15 5.18 27.14
C ASN A 144 -16.60 5.00 26.69
N ARG A 145 -17.46 4.51 27.60
CA ARG A 145 -18.90 4.59 27.44
C ARG A 145 -19.33 6.04 27.69
N ARG A 146 -19.83 6.74 26.68
CA ARG A 146 -20.56 8.00 26.92
C ARG A 146 -21.83 7.66 27.69
N ARG A 147 -22.03 8.36 28.83
CA ARG A 147 -23.27 8.33 29.59
C ARG A 147 -24.32 9.18 28.89
#